data_AF-A0A7X1LZY3-F1
#
_entry.id   AF-A0A7X1LZY3-F1
#
_cell.length_a   1.000
_cell.length_b   1.000
_cell.length_c   1.000
_cell.angle_alpha   90.00
_cell.angle_beta   90.00
_cell.angle_gamma   90.00
#
_symmetry.space_group_name_H-M   'P 1'
#
loop_
_entity.id
_entity.type
_entity.pdbx_description
1 polymer ?
#
loop_
_entity_poly.entity_id
_entity_poly.type
_entity_poly.pdbx_seq_one_letter_code
_entity_poly.pdbx_strand_id
1 'polypeptide(L)'
;MTLTFHSPQGLYELLYAWGVLQRQARPQRCVAYLVRHTDLALHDLEHLRLVRNRCAHPEDGWPAQVEMDRALSTARRARRCLGLDG
;
A
#
# COMPACT_ATOMS: atom_id res chain seq x y z
N MET A 1 -17.98 11.72 17.31
CA MET A 1 -17.53 10.66 16.38
C MET A 1 -16.11 10.32 16.78
N THR A 2 -15.92 9.17 17.43
CA THR A 2 -14.62 8.76 17.97
C THR A 2 -13.75 8.30 16.80
N LEU A 3 -12.66 9.01 16.54
CA LEU A 3 -11.66 8.60 15.56
C LEU A 3 -11.04 7.30 16.06
N THR A 4 -11.43 6.18 15.43
CA THR A 4 -10.82 4.88 15.69
C THR A 4 -9.33 5.01 15.38
N PHE A 5 -8.51 5.00 16.42
CA PHE A 5 -7.06 5.06 16.28
C PHE A 5 -6.60 3.83 15.49
N HIS A 6 -6.24 4.02 14.23
CA HIS A 6 -5.47 3.04 13.49
C HIS A 6 -4.17 2.82 14.25
N SER A 7 -3.81 1.56 14.49
CA SER A 7 -2.52 1.24 15.11
C SER A 7 -1.42 1.97 14.32
N PRO A 8 -0.61 2.82 14.96
CA PRO A 8 0.48 3.55 14.30
C PRO A 8 1.37 2.59 13.50
N GLN A 9 1.51 1.35 13.98
CA GLN A 9 2.27 0.29 13.33
C GLN A 9 1.76 -0.04 11.92
N GLY A 10 0.44 -0.15 11.71
CA GLY A 10 -0.13 -0.47 10.40
C GLY A 10 0.09 0.65 9.38
N LEU A 11 0.02 1.90 9.83
CA LEU A 11 0.35 3.07 9.02
C LEU A 11 1.82 3.06 8.58
N TYR A 12 2.74 2.90 9.55
CA TYR A 12 4.18 2.86 9.26
C TYR A 12 4.53 1.72 8.32
N GLU A 13 3.98 0.53 8.55
CA GLU A 13 4.20 -0.63 7.71
C GLU A 13 3.73 -0.37 6.27
N LEU A 14 2.55 0.22 6.08
CA LEU A 14 2.04 0.51 4.74
C LEU A 14 2.92 1.51 3.99
N LEU A 15 3.26 2.63 4.64
CA LEU A 15 4.09 3.67 4.04
C LEU A 15 5.50 3.14 3.70
N TYR A 16 6.07 2.34 4.60
CA TYR A 16 7.34 1.66 4.37
C TYR A 16 7.26 0.69 3.19
N ALA A 17 6.28 -0.22 3.18
CA ALA A 17 6.11 -1.22 2.14
C ALA A 17 5.92 -0.57 0.77
N TRP A 18 5.09 0.48 0.69
CA TRP A 18 4.94 1.26 -0.53
C TRP A 18 6.25 1.92 -0.97
N GLY A 19 7.00 2.51 -0.05
CA GLY A 19 8.31 3.11 -0.36
C GLY A 19 9.29 2.12 -0.98
N VAL A 20 9.34 0.89 -0.45
CA VAL A 20 10.13 -0.21 -1.02
C VAL A 20 9.67 -0.54 -2.44
N LEU A 21 8.37 -0.76 -2.65
CA LEU A 21 7.79 -1.06 -3.97
C LEU A 21 8.06 0.06 -4.99
N GLN A 22 7.91 1.31 -4.58
CA GLN A 22 8.13 2.48 -5.43
C GLN A 22 9.60 2.63 -5.85
N ARG A 23 10.55 2.34 -4.95
CA ARG A 23 11.99 2.32 -5.28
C ARG A 23 12.30 1.26 -6.33
N GLN A 24 11.71 0.07 -6.21
CA GLN A 24 11.90 -1.01 -7.17
C GLN A 24 11.32 -0.67 -8.55
N ALA A 25 10.14 -0.05 -8.58
CA ALA A 25 9.37 0.16 -9.80
C ALA A 25 9.70 1.44 -10.60
N ARG A 26 10.61 2.28 -10.08
CA ARG A 26 10.84 3.69 -10.45
C ARG A 26 9.59 4.58 -10.24
N PRO A 27 9.75 5.86 -9.83
CA PRO A 27 8.64 6.66 -9.28
C PRO A 27 7.42 6.83 -10.19
N GLN A 28 7.63 6.89 -11.51
CA GLN A 28 6.59 7.23 -12.49
C GLN A 28 5.83 6.00 -13.02
N ARG A 29 6.27 4.78 -12.73
CA ARG A 29 5.71 3.54 -13.32
C ARG A 29 5.29 2.51 -12.29
N CYS A 30 5.14 2.91 -11.02
CA CYS A 30 4.94 2.00 -9.89
C CYS A 30 3.83 0.97 -10.14
N VAL A 31 2.60 1.41 -10.41
CA VAL A 31 1.46 0.49 -10.57
C VAL A 31 1.61 -0.41 -11.80
N ALA A 32 1.96 0.14 -12.96
CA ALA A 32 2.10 -0.64 -14.19
C ALA A 32 3.24 -1.66 -14.13
N TYR A 33 4.35 -1.32 -13.45
CA TYR A 33 5.43 -2.25 -13.17
C TYR A 33 4.97 -3.38 -12.24
N LEU A 34 4.29 -3.04 -11.14
CA LEU A 34 3.80 -4.02 -10.18
C LEU A 34 2.81 -4.98 -10.82
N VAL A 35 1.87 -4.52 -11.66
CA VAL A 35 0.96 -5.39 -12.41
C VAL A 35 1.72 -6.40 -13.29
N ARG A 36 2.83 -5.99 -13.90
CA ARG A 36 3.61 -6.86 -14.80
C ARG A 36 4.49 -7.87 -14.06
N HIS A 37 4.84 -7.61 -12.80
CA HIS A 37 5.87 -8.36 -12.07
C HIS A 37 5.35 -8.95 -10.75
N THR A 38 4.03 -8.90 -10.54
CA THR A 38 3.34 -9.58 -9.46
C THR A 38 2.13 -10.31 -10.05
N ASP A 39 1.52 -11.18 -9.26
CA ASP A 39 0.27 -11.85 -9.62
C ASP A 39 -0.98 -11.04 -9.19
N LEU A 40 -0.78 -9.78 -8.80
CA LEU A 40 -1.83 -8.91 -8.29
C LEU A 40 -2.60 -8.24 -9.43
N ALA A 41 -3.91 -8.11 -9.24
CA ALA A 41 -4.74 -7.38 -10.18
C ALA A 41 -4.48 -5.87 -10.10
N LEU A 42 -4.69 -5.17 -11.22
CA LEU A 42 -4.56 -3.71 -11.29
C LEU A 42 -5.38 -3.00 -10.19
N HIS A 43 -6.62 -3.43 -9.98
CA HIS A 43 -7.52 -2.80 -9.01
C HIS A 43 -7.02 -2.94 -7.56
N ASP A 44 -6.31 -4.02 -7.22
CA ASP A 44 -5.72 -4.20 -5.88
C ASP A 44 -4.54 -3.23 -5.66
N LEU A 45 -3.72 -3.04 -6.69
CA LEU A 45 -2.58 -2.11 -6.66
C LEU A 45 -3.03 -0.64 -6.66
N GLU A 46 -4.10 -0.32 -7.38
CA GLU A 46 -4.74 0.99 -7.33
C GLU A 46 -5.36 1.28 -5.96
N HIS A 47 -6.04 0.30 -5.38
CA HIS A 47 -6.55 0.39 -4.01
C HIS A 47 -5.43 0.62 -2.99
N LEU A 48 -4.34 -0.15 -3.08
CA LEU A 48 -3.14 0.06 -2.26
C LEU A 48 -2.60 1.50 -2.38
N ARG A 49 -2.47 2.02 -3.60
CA ARG A 49 -2.02 3.40 -3.85
C ARG A 49 -2.98 4.43 -3.24
N LEU A 50 -4.28 4.22 -3.38
CA LEU A 50 -5.30 5.11 -2.83
C LEU A 50 -5.24 5.18 -1.30
N VAL A 51 -5.23 4.02 -0.63
CA VAL A 51 -5.16 3.93 0.82
C VAL A 51 -3.87 4.56 1.34
N ARG A 52 -2.74 4.30 0.68
CA ARG A 52 -1.46 4.95 0.99
C ARG A 52 -1.54 6.46 0.88
N ASN A 53 -2.20 7.00 -0.15
CA ASN A 53 -2.33 8.44 -0.32
C ASN A 53 -3.17 9.07 0.78
N ARG A 54 -4.31 8.47 1.15
CA ARG A 54 -5.13 8.93 2.28
C ARG A 54 -4.36 8.89 3.61
N CYS A 55 -3.54 7.86 3.80
CA CYS A 55 -2.64 7.77 4.96
C CYS A 55 -1.55 8.86 4.99
N ALA A 56 -1.09 9.32 3.83
CA ALA A 56 -0.11 10.40 3.72
C ALA A 56 -0.74 11.80 3.80
N HIS A 57 -2.03 11.91 3.46
CA HIS A 57 -2.83 13.13 3.36
C HIS A 57 -4.12 12.97 4.15
N PRO A 58 -4.07 13.03 5.49
CA PRO A 58 -5.23 12.80 6.35
C PRO A 58 -6.38 13.81 6.13
N GLU A 59 -6.11 14.95 5.48
CA GLU A 59 -7.10 15.92 5.02
C GLU A 59 -8.18 15.32 4.08
N ASP A 60 -7.85 14.26 3.34
CA ASP A 60 -8.77 13.57 2.42
C ASP A 60 -9.63 12.50 3.11
N GLY A 61 -9.51 12.38 4.43
CA GLY A 61 -10.19 11.38 5.25
C GLY A 61 -9.35 10.12 5.46
N TRP A 62 -9.39 9.61 6.70
CA TRP A 62 -8.69 8.39 7.07
C TRP A 62 -9.36 7.14 6.46
N PRO A 63 -8.59 6.20 5.89
CA PRO A 63 -9.14 4.95 5.39
C PRO A 63 -9.73 4.11 6.52
N ALA A 64 -10.81 3.38 6.25
CA ALA A 64 -11.36 2.45 7.22
C ALA A 64 -10.37 1.32 7.54
N GLN A 65 -10.51 0.67 8.71
CA GLN A 65 -9.60 -0.41 9.11
C GLN A 65 -9.55 -1.55 8.09
N VAL A 66 -10.69 -1.90 7.49
CA VAL A 66 -10.77 -2.96 6.47
C VAL A 66 -10.04 -2.59 5.17
N GLU A 67 -10.07 -1.31 4.78
CA GLU A 67 -9.30 -0.80 3.63
C GLU A 67 -7.80 -0.90 3.94
N MET A 68 -7.43 -0.56 5.18
CA MET A 68 -6.06 -0.69 5.65
C MET A 68 -5.55 -2.13 5.63
N ASP A 69 -6.30 -3.08 6.19
CA ASP A 69 -5.89 -4.48 6.25
C ASP A 69 -5.74 -5.09 4.85
N ARG A 70 -6.66 -4.75 3.93
CA ARG A 70 -6.57 -5.15 2.52
C ARG A 70 -5.33 -4.55 1.85
N ALA A 71 -5.04 -3.27 2.07
CA ALA A 71 -3.88 -2.62 1.49
C ALA A 71 -2.57 -3.23 2.01
N LEU A 72 -2.47 -3.49 3.32
CA LEU A 72 -1.31 -4.17 3.92
C LEU A 72 -1.11 -5.58 3.36
N SER A 73 -2.19 -6.37 3.25
CA SER A 73 -2.12 -7.71 2.64
C SER A 73 -1.61 -7.64 1.20
N THR A 74 -2.12 -6.69 0.42
CA THR A 74 -1.68 -6.44 -0.96
C THR A 74 -0.20 -6.05 -1.03
N ALA A 75 0.24 -5.12 -0.17
CA ALA A 75 1.63 -4.66 -0.13
C ALA A 75 2.60 -5.79 0.24
N ARG A 76 2.25 -6.61 1.25
CA ARG A 76 3.03 -7.80 1.65
C ARG A 76 3.11 -8.81 0.52
N ARG A 77 2.01 -9.09 -0.18
CA ARG A 77 2.01 -10.00 -1.34
C ARG A 77 2.87 -9.46 -2.47
N ALA A 78 2.75 -8.18 -2.81
CA ALA A 78 3.59 -7.54 -3.84
C ALA A 78 5.08 -7.69 -3.52
N ARG A 79 5.47 -7.45 -2.26
CA ARG A 79 6.85 -7.62 -1.81
C ARG A 79 7.33 -9.06 -1.92
N ARG A 80 6.52 -10.04 -1.51
CA ARG A 80 6.83 -11.48 -1.70
C ARG A 80 7.05 -11.83 -3.16
N CYS A 81 6.16 -11.41 -4.05
CA CYS A 81 6.29 -11.68 -5.49
C CYS A 81 7.60 -11.11 -6.07
N LEU A 82 8.06 -9.98 -5.54
CA LEU A 82 9.30 -9.32 -5.96
C LEU A 82 10.55 -9.80 -5.19
N GLY A 83 10.42 -10.73 -4.25
CA GLY A 83 11.54 -11.21 -3.43
C GLY A 83 12.11 -10.17 -2.46
N LEU A 84 11.28 -9.24 -1.97
CA LEU A 84 11.68 -8.09 -1.14
C LEU A 84 11.42 -8.28 0.37
N ASP A 85 11.29 -9.53 0.82
CA ASP A 85 11.07 -9.92 2.23
C ASP A 85 12.35 -10.43 2.93
N GLY A 86 13.53 -10.08 2.38
CA GLY A 86 14.84 -10.35 2.97
C GLY A 86 15.18 -9.47 4.16
#